data_AF-A0A350G0N6-F1
#
_entry.id   AF-A0A350G0N6-F1
#
_cell.length_a   1.000
_cell.length_b   1.000
_cell.length_c   1.000
_cell.angle_alpha   90.00
_cell.angle_beta   90.00
_cell.angle_gamma   90.00
#
_symmetry.space_group_name_H-M   'P 1'
#
loop_
_entity.id
_entity.type
_entity.pdbx_description
1 polymer ?
#
loop_
_entity_poly.entity_id
_entity_poly.type
_entity_poly.pdbx_seq_one_letter_code
_entity_poly.pdbx_strand_id
1 'polypeptide(L)' 'MGLKPDHWIRKMALEQKMIEPFVDKQVRQGVISYGVSSYGYDVRVADEFMIFTNVHSAIVDPKHFDTKSMVEFKGEV' A
#
# COMPACT_ATOMS: atom_id res chain seq x y z
N MET A 1 6.24 -19.48 12.94
CA MET A 1 5.10 -18.67 12.46
C MET A 1 4.68 -19.21 11.11
N GLY A 2 3.41 -19.55 10.93
CA GLY A 2 2.85 -19.94 9.63
C GLY A 2 2.06 -18.79 8.98
N LEU A 3 1.78 -18.91 7.68
CA LEU A 3 0.94 -17.97 6.95
C LEU A 3 -0.47 -17.94 7.54
N LYS A 4 -1.04 -16.76 7.71
CA LYS A 4 -2.34 -16.59 8.37
C LYS A 4 -3.48 -16.64 7.35
N PRO A 5 -4.52 -17.47 7.59
CA PRO A 5 -5.67 -17.55 6.70
C PRO A 5 -6.59 -16.34 6.84
N ASP A 6 -7.46 -16.17 5.86
CA ASP A 6 -8.47 -15.11 5.76
C ASP A 6 -9.28 -14.85 7.04
N HIS A 7 -9.76 -15.89 7.73
CA HIS A 7 -10.53 -15.74 8.97
C HIS A 7 -9.71 -15.15 10.12
N TRP A 8 -8.41 -15.47 10.19
CA TRP A 8 -7.51 -14.85 11.15
C TRP A 8 -7.29 -13.37 10.81
N ILE A 9 -7.09 -13.05 9.52
CA ILE A 9 -6.93 -11.66 9.05
C ILE A 9 -8.18 -10.83 9.39
N ARG A 10 -9.38 -11.35 9.08
CA ARG A 10 -10.66 -10.70 9.42
C ARG A 10 -10.78 -10.42 10.92
N LYS A 11 -10.51 -11.42 11.76
CA LYS A 11 -10.56 -11.28 13.21
C LYS A 11 -9.65 -10.15 13.70
N MET A 12 -8.40 -10.16 13.25
CA MET A 12 -7.41 -9.16 13.68
C MET A 12 -7.74 -7.76 13.16
N ALA A 13 -8.25 -7.63 11.93
CA ALA A 13 -8.67 -6.34 11.40
C ALA A 13 -9.87 -5.76 12.18
N LEU A 14 -10.89 -6.57 12.47
CA LEU A 14 -12.11 -6.12 13.13
C LEU A 14 -11.96 -5.90 14.64
N GLU A 15 -11.30 -6.82 15.35
CA GLU A 15 -11.20 -6.78 16.81
C GLU A 15 -9.99 -5.97 17.30
N GLN A 16 -8.91 -5.93 16.52
CA GLN A 16 -7.63 -5.34 16.93
C GLN A 16 -7.20 -4.15 16.05
N LYS A 17 -8.04 -3.72 15.10
CA LYS A 17 -7.74 -2.62 14.15
C LYS A 17 -6.40 -2.82 13.41
N MET A 18 -6.06 -4.08 13.09
CA MET A 18 -4.81 -4.40 12.40
C MET A 18 -4.72 -3.74 11.01
N ILE A 19 -5.86 -3.52 10.33
CA ILE A 19 -5.95 -2.90 9.01
C ILE A 19 -7.10 -1.90 9.06
N GLU A 20 -6.86 -0.63 8.71
CA GLU A 20 -7.88 0.41 8.68
C GLU A 20 -7.59 1.38 7.52
N PRO A 21 -8.56 1.61 6.59
CA PRO A 21 -9.85 0.94 6.45
C PRO A 21 -9.76 -0.53 5.96
N PHE A 22 -10.70 -1.38 6.38
CA PHE A 22 -10.72 -2.82 6.09
C PHE A 22 -11.87 -3.24 5.16
N VAL A 23 -11.60 -4.16 4.23
CA VAL A 23 -12.61 -4.80 3.36
C VAL A 23 -12.52 -6.32 3.47
N ASP A 24 -13.58 -6.94 3.99
CA ASP A 24 -13.62 -8.35 4.41
C ASP A 24 -13.72 -9.37 3.26
N LYS A 25 -13.89 -8.89 2.04
CA LYS A 25 -14.03 -9.65 0.80
C LYS A 25 -13.30 -8.97 -0.34
N GLN A 26 -13.08 -9.70 -1.42
CA GLN A 26 -12.41 -9.13 -2.57
C GLN A 26 -13.37 -8.27 -3.41
N VAL A 27 -12.99 -7.03 -3.68
CA VAL A 27 -13.64 -6.15 -4.65
C VAL A 27 -12.95 -6.32 -6.00
N ARG A 28 -13.71 -6.52 -7.08
CA ARG A 28 -13.16 -6.86 -8.41
C ARG A 28 -13.81 -6.12 -9.60
N GLN A 29 -14.98 -5.52 -9.43
CA GLN A 29 -15.72 -4.94 -10.55
C GLN A 29 -15.15 -3.58 -10.95
N GLY A 30 -14.67 -3.48 -12.19
CA GLY A 30 -14.19 -2.22 -12.78
C GLY A 30 -12.88 -1.68 -12.20
N VAL A 31 -12.15 -2.47 -11.41
CA VAL A 31 -10.94 -2.04 -10.69
C VAL A 31 -9.91 -3.16 -10.62
N ILE A 32 -8.64 -2.80 -10.38
CA ILE A 32 -7.65 -3.75 -9.87
C ILE A 32 -8.13 -4.21 -8.48
N SER A 33 -8.20 -5.52 -8.28
CA SER A 33 -8.87 -6.05 -7.10
C SER A 33 -8.13 -5.79 -5.80
N TYR A 34 -8.88 -5.65 -4.71
CA TYR A 34 -8.34 -5.42 -3.37
C TYR A 34 -9.23 -6.07 -2.28
N GLY A 35 -8.73 -6.13 -1.04
CA GLY A 35 -9.42 -6.72 0.12
C GLY A 35 -8.87 -8.07 0.55
N VAL A 36 -9.60 -8.79 1.42
CA VAL A 36 -9.16 -10.10 1.92
C VAL A 36 -9.12 -11.15 0.81
N SER A 37 -8.02 -11.89 0.76
CA SER A 37 -7.80 -13.11 -0.02
C SER A 37 -7.55 -14.31 0.91
N SER A 38 -7.48 -15.54 0.38
CA SER A 38 -7.47 -16.78 1.18
C SER A 38 -6.39 -16.82 2.27
N TYR A 39 -5.22 -16.24 2.00
CA TYR A 39 -4.07 -16.20 2.92
C TYR A 39 -3.33 -14.86 2.87
N GLY A 40 -4.05 -13.78 2.58
CA GLY A 40 -3.44 -12.46 2.40
C GLY A 40 -4.48 -11.35 2.34
N TYR A 41 -3.99 -10.12 2.20
CA TYR A 41 -4.81 -8.93 2.04
C TYR A 41 -4.23 -8.06 0.92
N ASP A 42 -5.02 -7.83 -0.12
CA ASP A 42 -4.65 -7.02 -1.25
C ASP A 42 -4.87 -5.53 -0.88
N VAL A 43 -3.78 -4.80 -0.68
CA VAL A 43 -3.81 -3.37 -0.34
C VAL A 43 -4.07 -2.49 -1.56
N ARG A 44 -4.56 -1.28 -1.32
CA ARG A 44 -4.73 -0.25 -2.35
C ARG A 44 -3.60 0.77 -2.28
N VAL A 45 -3.25 1.33 -3.43
CA VAL A 45 -2.34 2.48 -3.54
C VAL A 45 -3.16 3.76 -3.44
N ALA A 46 -2.67 4.75 -2.70
CA ALA A 46 -3.27 6.07 -2.64
C ALA A 46 -2.98 6.87 -3.92
N ASP A 47 -3.51 8.08 -4.02
CA ASP A 47 -3.31 8.98 -5.14
C ASP A 47 -2.05 9.87 -5.01
N GLU A 48 -1.25 9.70 -3.97
CA GLU A 48 -0.05 10.48 -3.69
C GLU A 48 1.21 9.69 -3.99
N PHE A 49 2.06 10.25 -4.86
CA PHE A 49 3.25 9.61 -5.39
C PHE A 49 4.48 10.49 -5.23
N MET A 50 5.64 9.87 -4.99
CA MET A 50 6.95 10.50 -5.10
C MET A 50 7.68 9.93 -6.32
N ILE A 51 7.85 10.76 -7.34
CA ILE A 51 8.45 10.37 -8.63
C ILE A 51 9.93 10.74 -8.60
N PHE A 52 10.80 9.75 -8.78
CA PHE A 52 12.24 9.98 -8.82
C PHE A 52 12.67 10.82 -10.04
N THR A 53 13.60 11.75 -9.84
CA THR A 53 14.23 12.55 -10.89
C THR A 53 15.74 12.66 -10.69
N ASN A 54 16.49 12.55 -11.79
CA ASN A 54 17.95 12.70 -11.79
C ASN A 54 18.41 14.11 -12.19
N VAL A 55 17.50 15.07 -12.43
CA VAL A 55 17.79 16.44 -12.90
C VAL A 55 18.78 17.17 -11.99
N HIS A 56 18.77 16.87 -10.70
CA HIS A 56 19.63 17.52 -9.72
C HIS A 56 20.96 16.80 -9.46
N SER A 57 21.24 15.71 -10.19
CA SER A 57 22.45 14.88 -9.99
C SER A 57 22.68 14.48 -8.53
N ALA A 58 21.61 14.33 -7.76
CA ALA A 58 21.67 13.94 -6.36
C ALA A 58 22.22 12.51 -6.26
N ILE A 59 23.07 12.26 -5.26
CA ILE A 59 23.55 10.92 -4.92
C ILE A 59 22.41 10.19 -4.20
N VAL A 60 22.08 8.98 -4.65
CA VAL A 60 21.12 8.12 -3.94
C VAL A 60 21.84 7.46 -2.76
N ASP A 61 21.73 8.09 -1.58
CA ASP A 61 22.21 7.54 -0.32
C ASP A 61 21.01 7.11 0.56
N PRO A 62 20.76 5.80 0.74
CA PRO A 62 19.68 5.32 1.59
C PRO A 62 19.78 5.75 3.07
N LYS A 63 20.97 6.14 3.54
CA LYS A 63 21.18 6.68 4.89
C LYS A 63 20.91 8.18 4.98
N HIS A 64 20.97 8.88 3.86
CA HIS A 64 20.77 10.32 3.75
C HIS A 64 19.82 10.61 2.58
N PHE A 65 18.54 10.28 2.78
CA PHE A 65 17.52 10.45 1.75
C PHE A 65 17.37 11.93 1.36
N ASP A 66 17.64 12.25 0.08
CA ASP A 66 17.52 13.61 -0.45
C ASP A 66 16.20 13.80 -1.21
N THR A 67 15.29 14.57 -0.63
CA THR A 67 13.97 14.87 -1.22
C THR A 67 14.06 15.65 -2.52
N LYS A 68 15.20 16.30 -2.83
CA LYS A 68 15.41 16.96 -4.13
C LYS A 68 15.44 15.98 -5.30
N SER A 69 15.68 14.70 -5.04
CA SER A 69 15.62 13.63 -6.04
C SER A 69 14.20 13.15 -6.32
N MET A 70 13.18 13.74 -5.69
CA MET A 70 11.78 13.35 -5.79
C MET A 70 10.90 14.52 -6.21
N VAL A 71 9.88 14.24 -7.00
CA VAL A 71 8.80 15.16 -7.37
C VAL A 71 7.51 14.60 -6.81
N GLU A 72 6.81 15.38 -6.00
CA GLU A 72 5.48 15.01 -5.49
C GLU A 72 4.45 15.13 -6.62
N PHE A 73 3.60 14.12 -6.73
CA PHE A 73 2.51 14.07 -7.72
C PHE A 73 1.24 13.53 -7.07
N LYS A 74 0.12 14.20 -7.33
CA LYS A 74 -1.21 13.74 -6.93
C LYS A 74 -2.01 13.35 -8.18
N GLY A 75 -2.42 12.09 -8.26
CA GLY A 75 -3.17 11.53 -9.38
C GLY A 75 -4.64 11.95 -9.41
N GLU A 76 -5.28 11.74 -10.56
CA GLU A 76 -6.74 11.86 -10.69
C GLU A 76 -7.42 10.63 -10.06
N VAL A 77 -8.50 10.85 -9.28
CA VAL A 77 -9.30 9.81 -8.59
C VAL A 77 -10.74 9.85 -9.09
#